data_AF-A0A3G8LUX0-F1
#
_entry.id   AF-A0A3G8LUX0-F1
#
_cell.length_a   1.000
_cell.length_b   1.000
_cell.length_c   1.000
_cell.angle_alpha   90.00
_cell.angle_beta   90.00
_cell.angle_gamma   90.00
#
_symmetry.space_group_name_H-M   'P 1'
#
loop_
_entity.id
_entity.type
_entity.pdbx_description
1 polymer ?
#
loop_
_entity_poly.entity_id
_entity_poly.type
_entity_poly.pdbx_seq_one_letter_code
_entity_poly.pdbx_strand_id
1 'polypeptide(L)'
;MTSISEQLSDALGIMVMGMGLVFIFLSILIIAIGIVAKLFPASEATTATPVPVTPLPVTSNAPGHTGLDPKLVAAITSAIHQYRAK
;
A
#
# COMPACT_ATOMS: atom_id res chain seq x y z
N MET A 1 -27.65 -39.01 32.96
CA MET A 1 -27.86 -37.56 32.78
C MET A 1 -26.48 -36.95 32.62
N THR A 2 -26.08 -36.60 31.40
CA THR A 2 -24.78 -35.97 31.17
C THR A 2 -24.83 -34.55 31.74
N SER A 3 -23.87 -34.24 32.61
CA SER A 3 -23.83 -32.97 33.33
C SER A 3 -23.67 -31.82 32.34
N ILE A 4 -24.39 -30.73 32.53
CA ILE A 4 -24.36 -29.52 31.67
C ILE A 4 -22.92 -29.02 31.43
N SER A 5 -22.05 -29.18 32.42
CA SER A 5 -20.62 -28.86 32.33
C SER A 5 -19.89 -29.59 31.18
N GLU A 6 -20.28 -30.84 30.90
CA GLU A 6 -19.68 -31.65 29.83
C GLU A 6 -20.09 -31.12 28.45
N GLN A 7 -21.38 -30.77 28.29
CA GLN A 7 -21.89 -30.15 27.05
C GLN A 7 -21.25 -28.77 26.80
N LEU A 8 -21.03 -27.98 27.85
CA LEU A 8 -20.32 -26.70 27.73
C LEU A 8 -18.85 -26.89 27.34
N SER A 9 -18.18 -27.92 27.87
CA SER A 9 -16.80 -28.22 27.49
C SER A 9 -16.68 -28.66 26.03
N ASP A 10 -17.66 -29.43 25.54
CA ASP A 10 -17.72 -29.88 24.16
C ASP A 10 -18.02 -28.72 23.19
N ALA A 11 -19.00 -27.87 23.54
CA ALA A 11 -19.31 -26.66 22.80
C ALA A 11 -18.12 -25.68 22.73
N LEU A 12 -17.36 -25.55 23.81
CA LEU A 12 -16.13 -24.76 23.83
C LEU A 12 -15.07 -25.35 22.88
N GLY A 13 -14.94 -26.68 22.83
CA GLY A 13 -14.09 -27.37 21.87
C GLY A 13 -14.47 -27.06 20.42
N ILE A 14 -15.76 -27.11 20.10
CA ILE A 14 -16.30 -26.77 18.77
C ILE A 14 -16.03 -25.30 18.42
N MET A 15 -16.18 -24.38 19.38
CA MET A 15 -15.88 -22.96 19.17
C MET A 15 -14.40 -22.74 18.83
N VAL A 16 -13.49 -23.36 19.60
CA VAL A 16 -12.04 -23.25 19.36
C VAL A 16 -11.67 -23.87 18.02
N MET A 17 -12.25 -25.03 17.67
CA MET A 17 -12.08 -25.67 16.36
C MET A 17 -12.49 -24.73 15.22
N GLY A 18 -13.66 -24.10 15.33
CA GLY A 18 -14.17 -23.15 14.34
C GLY A 18 -13.28 -21.92 14.20
N MET A 19 -12.87 -21.33 15.33
CA MET A 19 -11.95 -20.18 15.33
C MET A 19 -10.58 -20.53 14.75
N GLY A 20 -10.06 -21.73 15.04
CA GLY A 20 -8.81 -22.23 14.48
C GLY A 20 -8.86 -22.40 12.96
N LEU A 21 -9.94 -22.99 12.44
CA LEU A 21 -10.13 -23.16 10.99
C LEU A 21 -10.19 -21.80 10.28
N VAL A 22 -10.96 -20.84 10.80
CA VAL A 22 -11.06 -19.49 10.23
C VAL A 22 -9.69 -18.80 10.25
N PHE A 23 -8.94 -18.93 11.33
CA PHE A 23 -7.61 -18.34 11.44
C PHE A 23 -6.64 -18.93 10.41
N ILE A 24 -6.64 -20.26 10.22
CA ILE A 24 -5.83 -20.93 9.20
C ILE A 24 -6.24 -20.45 7.81
N PHE A 25 -7.54 -20.40 7.52
CA PHE A 25 -8.06 -19.96 6.23
C PHE A 25 -7.66 -18.52 5.90
N LEU A 26 -7.82 -17.59 6.85
CA LEU A 26 -7.40 -16.20 6.67
C LEU A 26 -5.88 -16.07 6.54
N SER A 27 -5.11 -16.84 7.30
CA SER A 27 -3.65 -16.85 7.19
C SER A 27 -3.20 -17.28 5.78
N ILE A 28 -3.81 -18.34 5.23
CA ILE A 28 -3.55 -18.78 3.86
C ILE A 28 -3.95 -17.69 2.86
N LEU A 29 -5.10 -17.03 3.06
CA LEU A 29 -5.55 -15.95 2.19
C LEU A 29 -4.59 -14.76 2.19
N ILE A 30 -4.10 -14.35 3.36
CA ILE A 30 -3.11 -13.27 3.50
C ILE A 30 -1.81 -13.63 2.78
N ILE A 31 -1.33 -14.87 2.94
CA ILE A 31 -0.14 -15.36 2.23
C ILE A 31 -0.38 -15.34 0.71
N ALA A 32 -1.53 -15.81 0.25
CA ALA A 32 -1.89 -15.81 -1.16
C ALA A 32 -1.92 -14.39 -1.75
N ILE A 33 -2.54 -13.43 -1.05
CA ILE A 33 -2.54 -12.01 -1.45
C ILE A 33 -1.10 -11.47 -1.51
N GLY A 34 -0.25 -11.83 -0.55
CA GLY A 34 1.17 -11.46 -0.57
C GLY A 34 1.93 -12.05 -1.76
N ILE A 35 1.65 -13.30 -2.14
CA ILE A 35 2.22 -13.94 -3.33
C ILE A 35 1.76 -13.21 -4.59
N VAL A 36 0.48 -12.88 -4.69
CA VAL A 36 -0.07 -12.10 -5.82
C VAL A 36 0.59 -10.73 -5.90
N ALA A 37 0.74 -10.00 -4.79
CA ALA A 37 1.41 -8.71 -4.75
C ALA A 37 2.89 -8.79 -5.14
N LYS A 38 3.56 -9.92 -4.86
CA LYS A 38 4.95 -10.16 -5.26
C LYS A 38 5.09 -10.63 -6.71
N LEU A 39 4.11 -11.36 -7.24
CA LEU A 39 4.11 -11.87 -8.62
C LEU A 39 3.69 -10.80 -9.62
N PHE A 40 2.79 -9.91 -9.23
CA PHE A 40 2.43 -8.71 -9.96
C PHE A 40 2.90 -7.49 -9.18
N PRO A 41 4.23 -7.25 -9.07
CA PRO A 41 4.71 -6.01 -8.50
C PRO A 41 4.14 -4.89 -9.36
N ALA A 42 3.29 -4.05 -8.76
CA ALA A 42 2.85 -2.84 -9.40
C ALA A 42 4.12 -2.11 -9.84
N SER A 43 4.26 -1.90 -11.15
CA SER A 43 5.36 -1.17 -11.75
C SER A 43 5.21 0.32 -11.46
N GLU A 44 5.08 0.66 -10.17
CA GLU A 44 5.20 2.01 -9.67
C GLU A 44 6.68 2.20 -9.35
N ALA A 45 7.43 2.45 -10.41
CA ALA A 45 8.54 3.38 -10.28
C ALA A 45 7.96 4.69 -9.73
N THR A 46 8.01 4.88 -8.41
CA THR A 46 8.20 6.17 -7.71
C THR A 46 7.78 6.03 -6.23
N THR A 47 8.81 6.00 -5.39
CA THR A 47 8.89 6.69 -4.10
C THR A 47 7.74 6.52 -3.11
N ALA A 48 7.91 5.57 -2.20
CA ALA A 48 7.48 5.75 -0.81
C ALA A 48 8.67 5.43 0.11
N THR A 49 9.75 6.22 -0.01
CA THR A 49 10.66 6.38 1.12
C THR A 49 9.84 7.05 2.23
N PRO A 50 9.74 6.48 3.44
CA PRO A 50 9.02 7.15 4.52
C PRO A 50 9.87 8.36 4.89
N VAL A 51 9.47 9.55 4.42
CA VAL A 51 10.11 10.79 4.82
C VAL A 51 9.79 10.95 6.31
N PRO A 52 10.79 11.07 7.22
CA PRO A 52 10.51 11.34 8.62
C PRO A 52 9.73 12.64 8.70
N VAL A 53 8.53 12.59 9.30
CA VAL A 53 7.71 13.77 9.60
C VAL A 53 8.45 14.63 10.62
N THR A 54 9.36 15.47 10.13
CA THR A 54 9.94 16.55 10.92
C THR A 54 8.99 17.73 10.80
N PRO A 55 8.52 18.36 11.90
CA PRO A 55 7.65 19.52 11.80
C PRO A 55 8.44 20.64 11.12
N LEU A 56 8.03 21.05 9.93
CA LEU A 56 8.68 22.18 9.25
C LEU A 56 8.41 23.47 10.07
N PRO A 57 9.45 24.26 10.41
CA PRO A 57 9.23 25.62 10.84
C PRO A 57 8.80 26.42 9.61
N VAL A 58 7.58 26.93 9.65
CA VAL A 58 7.13 27.98 8.74
C VAL A 58 8.04 29.20 8.93
N THR A 59 8.93 29.45 7.97
CA THR A 59 9.49 30.78 7.80
C THR A 59 9.54 31.14 6.33
N SER A 60 8.78 32.19 6.06
CA SER A 60 8.76 32.96 4.83
C SER A 60 10.18 33.34 4.41
N ASN A 61 10.44 33.32 3.09
CA ASN A 61 11.10 34.38 2.32
C ASN A 61 12.07 33.86 1.24
N ALA A 62 11.56 33.57 0.03
CA ALA A 62 12.31 33.79 -1.22
C ALA A 62 11.33 33.96 -2.41
N PRO A 63 11.56 34.89 -3.34
CA PRO A 63 10.51 35.44 -4.19
C PRO A 63 10.33 34.66 -5.50
N GLY A 64 9.08 34.31 -5.80
CA GLY A 64 8.53 34.32 -7.16
C GLY A 64 9.08 33.32 -8.18
N HIS A 65 8.45 32.15 -8.27
CA HIS A 65 8.30 31.47 -9.56
C HIS A 65 6.89 30.90 -9.71
N THR A 66 5.94 31.78 -10.06
CA THR A 66 4.72 31.43 -10.81
C THR A 66 5.06 31.06 -12.26
N GLY A 67 6.20 30.40 -12.45
CA GLY A 67 6.81 30.10 -13.73
C GLY A 67 6.92 28.60 -13.84
N LEU A 68 6.28 28.07 -14.87
CA LEU A 68 6.33 26.68 -15.29
C LEU A 68 7.75 26.13 -15.15
N ASP A 69 7.90 24.91 -14.61
CA ASP A 69 9.20 24.27 -14.42
C ASP A 69 10.02 24.35 -15.73
N PRO A 70 11.19 25.03 -15.72
CA PRO A 70 12.05 25.18 -16.89
C PRO A 70 12.39 23.84 -17.56
N LYS A 71 12.45 22.75 -16.77
CA LYS A 71 12.68 21.40 -17.28
C LYS A 71 11.51 20.88 -18.11
N LEU A 72 10.29 21.17 -17.67
CA LEU A 72 9.07 20.78 -18.38
C LEU A 72 8.96 21.53 -19.72
N VAL A 73 9.27 22.82 -19.74
CA VAL A 73 9.27 23.65 -20.96
C VAL A 73 10.32 23.16 -21.96
N ALA A 74 11.52 22.79 -21.50
CA ALA A 74 12.57 22.26 -22.37
C ALA A 74 12.18 20.91 -23.00
N ALA A 75 11.57 20.01 -22.23
CA ALA A 75 11.09 18.72 -22.71
C ALA A 75 10.03 18.89 -23.80
N ILE A 76 9.01 19.72 -23.56
CA ILE A 76 7.95 20.01 -24.53
C ILE A 76 8.53 20.64 -25.81
N THR A 77 9.45 21.60 -25.67
CA THR A 77 10.08 22.26 -26.82
C THR A 77 10.86 21.27 -27.70
N SER A 78 11.63 20.36 -27.08
CA SER A 78 12.38 19.33 -27.83
C SER A 78 11.47 18.37 -28.61
N ALA A 79 10.33 17.99 -28.02
CA ALA A 79 9.35 17.12 -28.66
C ALA A 79 8.71 17.79 -29.88
N ILE A 80 8.34 19.07 -29.77
CA ILE A 80 7.79 19.85 -30.89
C ILE A 80 8.83 19.99 -32.00
N HIS A 81 10.09 20.25 -31.65
CA HIS A 81 11.16 20.42 -32.62
C HIS A 81 11.45 19.13 -33.40
N GLN A 82 11.37 17.95 -32.74
CA GLN A 82 11.46 16.66 -33.43
C GLN A 82 10.28 16.41 -34.37
N TYR A 83 9.04 16.74 -33.95
CA TYR A 83 7.86 16.53 -34.79
C TYR A 83 7.89 17.37 -36.06
N ARG A 84 8.39 18.61 -35.99
CA ARG A 84 8.49 19.51 -37.15
C ARG A 84 9.66 19.20 -38.08
N ALA A 85 10.69 18.50 -37.58
CA ALA A 85 11.83 18.07 -38.37
C ALA A 85 11.56 16.75 -39.12
N LYS A 86 10.39 16.14 -38.91
CA LYS A 86 9.92 14.92 -39.55
C LYS A 86 8.83 15.24 -40.55
#